data_AF-A0A5D3DEF3-F1
#
_entry.id   AF-A0A5D3DEF3-F1
#
_cell.length_a   1.000
_cell.length_b   1.000
_cell.length_c   1.000
_cell.angle_alpha   90.00
_cell.angle_beta   90.00
_cell.angle_gamma   90.00
#
_symmetry.space_group_name_H-M   'P 1'
#
loop_
_entity.id
_entity.type
_entity.pdbx_description
1 polymer ?
#
loop_
_entity_poly.entity_id
_entity_poly.type
_entity_poly.pdbx_seq_one_letter_code
_entity_poly.pdbx_strand_id
1 'polypeptide(L)'
;MTIFFQYSRWKEEWAIPQRLLQKRLLLSAKLCQEHNAEFSGAELNCRYEWLVKWRGLDYKFATWELENALFLSSLDGQGLIKDYESRCEKAKLVSHVPEVDGKHEVDSLKFVIL
;
A
#
# COMPACT_ATOMS: atom_id res chain seq x y z
N MET A 1 -25.65 33.19 -6.60
CA MET A 1 -24.48 32.38 -6.17
C MET A 1 -24.46 31.14 -7.06
N THR A 2 -23.71 31.19 -8.16
CA THR A 2 -23.70 30.11 -9.17
C THR A 2 -22.69 29.07 -8.73
N ILE A 3 -23.15 27.87 -8.40
CA ILE A 3 -22.27 26.75 -8.07
C ILE A 3 -21.73 26.23 -9.40
N PHE A 4 -20.44 26.43 -9.66
CA PHE A 4 -19.75 25.78 -10.77
C PHE A 4 -19.48 24.33 -10.36
N PHE A 5 -20.22 23.38 -10.95
CA PHE A 5 -19.79 21.99 -10.94
C PHE A 5 -18.59 21.89 -11.88
N GLN A 6 -17.39 21.80 -11.32
CA GLN A 6 -16.20 21.51 -12.09
C GLN A 6 -16.25 20.04 -12.49
N TYR A 7 -16.75 19.77 -13.69
CA TYR A 7 -16.78 18.42 -14.27
C TYR A 7 -15.35 18.02 -14.60
N SER A 8 -14.68 17.34 -13.67
CA SER A 8 -13.39 16.73 -13.94
C SER A 8 -13.57 15.67 -15.02
N ARG A 9 -13.08 15.94 -16.23
CA ARG A 9 -13.07 14.96 -17.31
C ARG A 9 -12.25 13.76 -16.85
N TRP A 10 -12.90 12.60 -16.73
CA TRP A 10 -12.23 11.35 -16.37
C TRP A 10 -11.11 11.04 -17.36
N LYS A 11 -10.01 10.47 -16.86
CA LYS A 11 -8.86 10.05 -17.67
C LYS A 11 -8.52 8.60 -17.36
N GLU A 12 -8.20 7.84 -18.41
CA GLU A 12 -7.84 6.43 -18.31
C GLU A 12 -6.60 6.18 -17.44
N GLU A 13 -5.64 7.11 -17.46
CA GLU A 13 -4.45 7.05 -16.62
C GLU A 13 -4.76 6.98 -15.12
N TRP A 14 -5.92 7.47 -14.68
CA TRP A 14 -6.34 7.42 -13.27
C TRP A 14 -6.67 6.02 -12.77
N ALA A 15 -6.87 5.06 -13.67
CA ALA A 15 -7.05 3.64 -13.33
C ALA A 15 -5.73 2.86 -13.33
N ILE A 16 -4.60 3.48 -13.67
CA ILE A 16 -3.31 2.81 -13.75
C ILE A 16 -2.55 2.97 -12.43
N PRO A 17 -2.20 1.87 -11.74
CA PRO A 17 -1.42 1.95 -10.52
C PRO A 17 -0.02 2.49 -10.83
N GLN A 18 0.44 3.46 -10.04
CA GLN A 18 1.78 4.03 -10.17
C GLN A 18 2.74 3.52 -9.10
N ARG A 19 2.27 3.33 -7.86
CA ARG A 19 3.11 2.90 -6.73
C ARG A 19 2.28 2.32 -5.59
N LEU A 20 2.81 1.31 -4.90
CA LEU A 20 2.28 0.86 -3.61
C LEU A 20 2.94 1.65 -2.48
N LEU A 21 2.12 2.23 -1.61
CA LEU A 21 2.55 3.12 -0.53
C LEU A 21 2.61 2.41 0.82
N GLN A 22 1.66 1.51 1.07
CA GLN A 22 1.55 0.78 2.34
C GLN A 22 0.95 -0.60 2.11
N LYS A 23 1.25 -1.52 3.04
CA LYS A 23 0.68 -2.87 3.13
C LYS A 23 0.12 -3.07 4.52
N ARG A 24 -1.11 -3.60 4.65
CA ARG A 24 -1.68 -3.97 5.96
C ARG A 24 -2.36 -5.34 5.91
N LEU A 25 -2.37 -6.04 7.04
CA LEU A 25 -3.03 -7.33 7.20
C LEU A 25 -4.52 -7.11 7.56
N LEU A 26 -5.40 -7.81 6.86
CA LEU A 26 -6.85 -7.79 7.12
C LEU A 26 -7.18 -8.48 8.46
N LEU A 27 -8.16 -7.94 9.19
CA LEU A 27 -8.60 -8.47 10.48
C LEU A 27 -9.15 -9.89 10.37
N SER A 28 -9.85 -10.21 9.27
CA SER A 28 -10.32 -11.57 9.00
C SER A 28 -9.17 -12.57 8.92
N ALA A 29 -8.05 -12.20 8.31
CA ALA A 29 -6.85 -13.04 8.27
C ALA A 29 -6.22 -13.25 9.65
N LYS A 30 -6.30 -12.25 10.55
CA LYS A 30 -5.84 -12.40 11.94
C LYS A 30 -6.70 -13.39 12.72
N LEU A 31 -8.02 -13.26 12.62
CA LEU A 31 -8.97 -14.15 13.31
C LEU A 31 -8.87 -15.60 12.80
N CYS A 32 -8.65 -15.80 11.49
CA CYS A 32 -8.45 -17.15 10.94
C CYS A 32 -7.15 -17.82 11.43
N GLN A 33 -6.06 -17.05 11.62
CA GLN A 33 -4.82 -17.59 12.21
C GLN A 33 -5.01 -18.04 13.66
N GLU A 34 -5.83 -17.31 14.42
CA GLU A 34 -6.08 -17.60 15.83
C GLU A 34 -7.00 -18.82 16.02
N HIS A 35 -7.91 -19.10 15.08
CA HIS A 35 -8.97 -20.10 15.29
C HIS A 35 -8.76 -21.47 14.61
N ASN A 36 -7.65 -21.75 13.90
CA ASN A 36 -7.45 -23.03 13.16
C ASN A 36 -8.73 -23.51 12.41
N ALA A 37 -9.53 -22.56 11.89
CA ALA A 37 -10.82 -22.88 11.31
C ALA A 37 -10.60 -23.45 9.92
N GLU A 38 -10.95 -24.72 9.75
CA GLU A 38 -11.06 -25.39 8.46
C GLU A 38 -12.21 -24.76 7.66
N PHE A 39 -11.96 -23.59 7.08
CA PHE A 39 -12.95 -22.90 6.26
C PHE A 39 -12.97 -23.53 4.86
N SER A 40 -14.11 -24.15 4.53
CA SER A 40 -14.34 -24.82 3.27
C SER A 40 -14.29 -23.83 2.09
N GLY A 41 -13.20 -23.90 1.32
CA GLY A 41 -13.21 -23.94 -0.15
C GLY A 41 -13.52 -22.68 -0.98
N ALA A 42 -14.08 -21.59 -0.46
CA ALA A 42 -14.45 -20.45 -1.34
C ALA A 42 -14.34 -19.04 -0.73
N GLU A 43 -14.14 -18.87 0.57
CA GLU A 43 -14.03 -17.55 1.19
C GLU A 43 -12.58 -17.06 1.26
N LEU A 44 -12.21 -16.26 0.26
CA LEU A 44 -11.34 -15.08 0.39
C LEU A 44 -9.96 -15.32 1.06
N ASN A 45 -9.06 -15.99 0.33
CA ASN A 45 -7.61 -16.00 0.60
C ASN A 45 -6.93 -14.63 0.38
N CYS A 46 -7.62 -13.51 0.58
CA CYS A 46 -7.02 -12.18 0.55
C CYS A 46 -6.57 -11.83 1.96
N ARG A 47 -5.26 -11.85 2.22
CA ARG A 47 -4.72 -11.57 3.56
C ARG A 47 -4.36 -10.11 3.72
N TYR A 48 -3.95 -9.47 2.64
CA TYR A 48 -3.43 -8.11 2.68
C TYR A 48 -4.27 -7.14 1.88
N GLU A 49 -4.18 -5.88 2.30
CA GLU A 49 -4.55 -4.72 1.50
C GLU A 49 -3.33 -3.86 1.23
N TRP A 50 -3.35 -3.23 0.07
CA TRP A 50 -2.30 -2.36 -0.43
C TRP A 50 -2.84 -0.97 -0.67
N LEU A 51 -2.18 0.06 -0.14
CA LEU A 51 -2.50 1.45 -0.46
C LEU A 51 -1.87 1.81 -1.80
N VAL A 52 -2.69 2.06 -2.81
CA VAL A 52 -2.26 2.30 -4.19
C VAL A 52 -2.28 3.79 -4.51
N LYS A 53 -1.15 4.30 -4.98
CA LYS A 53 -1.05 5.61 -5.62
C LYS A 53 -1.35 5.46 -7.11
N TRP A 54 -2.38 6.16 -7.58
CA TRP A 54 -2.82 6.12 -8.98
C TRP A 54 -2.08 7.15 -9.87
N ARG A 55 -1.83 6.79 -11.12
CA ARG A 55 -1.15 7.67 -12.07
C ARG A 55 -2.03 8.89 -12.38
N GLY A 56 -1.41 10.06 -12.51
CA GLY A 56 -2.12 11.32 -12.80
C GLY A 56 -3.00 11.85 -11.65
N LEU A 57 -3.05 11.18 -10.50
CA LEU A 57 -3.75 11.62 -9.30
C LEU A 57 -2.76 11.97 -8.16
N ASP A 58 -3.16 12.93 -7.34
CA ASP A 58 -2.50 13.27 -6.08
C ASP A 58 -2.57 12.10 -5.08
N TYR A 59 -1.64 12.09 -4.12
CA TYR A 59 -1.57 11.09 -3.06
C TYR A 59 -2.85 11.00 -2.20
N LYS A 60 -3.60 12.10 -2.07
CA LYS A 60 -4.88 12.12 -1.33
C LYS A 60 -5.97 11.24 -1.95
N PHE A 61 -5.79 10.85 -3.22
CA PHE A 61 -6.70 9.94 -3.93
C PHE A 61 -6.22 8.49 -3.90
N ALA A 62 -5.20 8.16 -3.10
CA ALA A 62 -4.78 6.78 -2.92
C ALA A 62 -5.90 5.95 -2.28
N THR A 63 -6.05 4.71 -2.73
CA THR A 63 -7.10 3.79 -2.25
C THR A 63 -6.50 2.50 -1.73
N TRP A 64 -7.17 1.87 -0.77
CA TRP A 64 -6.81 0.53 -0.31
C TRP A 64 -7.44 -0.49 -1.25
N GLU A 65 -6.59 -1.30 -1.88
CA GLU A 65 -6.99 -2.37 -2.80
C GLU A 65 -6.60 -3.72 -2.22
N LEU A 66 -7.47 -4.71 -2.43
CA LEU A 66 -7.24 -6.08 -1.99
C LEU A 66 -6.05 -6.72 -2.72
N GLU A 67 -5.31 -7.58 -2.06
CA GLU A 67 -4.19 -8.33 -2.64
C GLU A 67 -4.58 -9.17 -3.87
N ASN A 68 -5.85 -9.58 -3.98
CA ASN A 68 -6.38 -10.31 -5.13
C ASN A 68 -6.90 -9.41 -6.26
N ALA A 69 -6.69 -8.09 -6.20
CA ALA A 69 -7.05 -7.19 -7.29
C ALA A 69 -6.34 -7.57 -8.59
N LEU A 70 -7.07 -7.54 -9.71
CA LEU A 70 -6.59 -8.04 -11.01
C LEU A 70 -5.31 -7.36 -11.50
N PHE A 71 -5.10 -6.08 -11.19
CA PHE A 71 -3.88 -5.38 -11.59
C PHE A 71 -2.66 -5.85 -10.79
N LEU A 72 -2.82 -6.37 -9.56
CA LEU A 72 -1.72 -6.88 -8.76
C LEU A 72 -1.22 -8.25 -9.25
N SER A 73 -2.09 -9.04 -9.88
CA SER A 73 -1.68 -10.32 -10.49
C SER A 73 -0.98 -10.16 -11.83
N SER A 74 -1.01 -8.95 -12.42
CA SER A 74 -0.27 -8.63 -13.65
C SER A 74 1.24 -8.51 -13.42
N LEU A 75 2.05 -8.62 -14.49
CA LEU A 75 3.50 -8.45 -14.42
C LEU A 75 3.90 -7.07 -13.86
N ASP A 76 3.21 -6.02 -14.30
CA ASP A 76 3.43 -4.64 -13.82
C ASP A 76 3.10 -4.54 -12.32
N GLY A 77 1.99 -5.13 -11.90
CA GLY A 77 1.58 -5.19 -10.49
C GLY A 77 2.61 -5.90 -9.60
N GLN A 78 3.15 -7.03 -10.06
CA GLN A 78 4.22 -7.75 -9.36
C GLN A 78 5.50 -6.91 -9.27
N GLY A 79 5.81 -6.11 -10.29
CA GLY A 79 6.87 -5.11 -10.24
C GLY A 79 6.67 -4.09 -9.11
N LEU A 80 5.45 -3.56 -8.97
CA LEU A 80 5.12 -2.60 -7.92
C LEU A 80 5.26 -3.19 -6.50
N ILE A 81 4.91 -4.46 -6.32
CA ILE A 81 5.09 -5.20 -5.06
C ILE A 81 6.57 -5.32 -4.74
N LYS A 82 7.38 -5.81 -5.69
CA LYS A 82 8.83 -5.94 -5.52
C LYS A 82 9.50 -4.61 -5.17
N ASP A 83 9.10 -3.53 -5.84
CA ASP A 83 9.61 -2.19 -5.57
C ASP A 83 9.27 -1.72 -4.16
N TYR A 84 8.05 -2.01 -3.68
CA TYR A 84 7.66 -1.70 -2.30
C TYR A 84 8.48 -2.48 -1.27
N GLU A 85 8.62 -3.79 -1.46
CA GLU A 85 9.35 -4.64 -0.53
C GLU A 85 10.83 -4.25 -0.46
N SER A 86 11.46 -3.96 -1.61
CA SER A 86 12.83 -3.46 -1.67
C SER A 86 13.01 -2.14 -0.91
N ARG A 87 12.05 -1.21 -1.00
CA ARG A 87 12.08 0.03 -0.20
C ARG A 87 11.99 -0.27 1.29
N CYS A 88 11.13 -1.20 1.69
CA CYS A 88 10.96 -1.58 3.09
C CYS A 88 12.22 -2.24 3.66
N GLU A 89 12.86 -3.13 2.91
CA GLU A 89 14.13 -3.76 3.31
C GLU A 89 15.25 -2.73 3.48
N LYS A 90 15.39 -1.81 2.53
CA LYS A 90 16.36 -0.71 2.62
C LYS A 90 16.12 0.15 3.85
N ALA A 91 14.86 0.50 4.14
CA ALA A 91 14.51 1.27 5.34
C ALA A 91 14.88 0.54 6.64
N LYS A 92 14.65 -0.78 6.71
CA LYS A 92 15.06 -1.61 7.86
C LYS A 92 16.58 -1.59 8.06
N LEU A 93 17.35 -1.74 6.98
CA LEU A 93 18.82 -1.69 7.05
C LEU A 93 19.33 -0.34 7.57
N VAL A 94 18.76 0.78 7.11
CA VAL A 94 19.12 2.12 7.60
C VAL A 94 18.81 2.28 9.09
N SER A 95 17.68 1.75 9.57
CA SER A 95 17.33 1.80 11.00
C SER A 95 18.22 0.95 11.91
N HIS A 96 18.95 -0.02 11.37
CA HIS A 96 19.86 -0.89 12.13
C HIS A 96 21.31 -0.41 12.15
N VAL A 97 21.64 0.69 11.47
CA VAL A 97 22.96 1.32 11.59
C VAL A 97 23.05 1.93 12.99
N PRO A 98 23.95 1.46 13.89
CA PRO A 98 24.11 2.08 15.19
C PRO A 98 24.58 3.52 14.97
N GLU A 99 23.74 4.47 15.35
CA GLU A 99 24.11 5.88 15.39
C GLU A 99 25.34 6.02 16.28
N VAL A 100 26.45 6.44 15.68
CA VAL A 100 27.58 7.02 16.42
C VAL A 100 27.08 8.37 16.95
N ASP A 101 26.77 8.37 18.24
CA ASP A 101 26.56 9.47 19.19
C ASP A 101 26.32 10.88 18.62
N GLY A 102 25.08 11.36 18.75
CA GLY A 102 24.73 12.76 18.46
C GLY A 102 23.23 13.02 18.48
N LYS A 103 22.64 13.04 19.68
CA LYS A 103 21.27 13.48 20.04
C LYS A 103 20.52 14.29 18.96
N HIS A 104 19.44 13.74 18.42
CA HIS A 104 18.14 14.42 18.20
C HIS A 104 17.06 13.37 17.90
N GLU A 105 16.55 12.76 18.96
CA GLU A 105 15.34 11.94 18.96
C GLU A 105 14.12 12.84 18.83
N VAL A 106 13.64 13.09 17.60
CA VAL A 106 12.23 13.24 17.18
C VAL A 106 12.28 13.45 15.65
N ASP A 107 11.98 12.42 14.83
CA ASP A 107 11.33 12.53 13.49
C ASP A 107 11.59 11.34 12.52
N SER A 108 12.39 10.33 12.87
CA SER A 108 12.72 9.25 11.91
C SER A 108 11.57 8.34 11.46
N LEU A 109 10.40 8.38 12.12
CA LEU A 109 9.22 7.62 11.69
C LEU A 109 8.35 8.34 10.64
N LYS A 110 8.57 9.63 10.39
CA LYS A 110 7.76 10.40 9.43
C LYS A 110 8.31 10.38 8.00
N PHE A 111 9.60 10.14 7.81
CA PHE A 111 10.24 10.21 6.49
C PHE A 111 10.05 8.97 5.60
N VAL A 112 9.42 7.91 6.11
CA VAL A 112 9.25 6.66 5.33
C VAL A 112 7.85 6.54 4.69
N ILE A 113 6.93 7.46 5.01
CA ILE A 113 5.54 7.42 4.54
C ILE A 113 5.14 8.78 3.93
N LEU A 114 5.83 9.22 2.87
CA LEU A 114 5.29 10.11 1.84
C LEU A 114 5.80 9.66 0.46
#